data_AF-A0A916W0T0-F1
#
_entry.id   AF-A0A916W0T0-F1
#
_cell.length_a   1.000
_cell.length_b   1.000
_cell.length_c   1.000
_cell.angle_alpha   90.00
_cell.angle_beta   90.00
_cell.angle_gamma   90.00
#
_symmetry.space_group_name_H-M   'P 1'
#
loop_
_entity.id
_entity.type
_entity.pdbx_description
1 polymer ?
#
loop_
_entity_poly.entity_id
_entity_poly.type
_entity_poly.pdbx_seq_one_letter_code
_entity_poly.pdbx_strand_id
1 'polypeptide(L)'
;MIAKLAKTYILLLLIIGILGLTLTIFLHIRALLGVGFPINHLFVVDFAIAVPLLGLAKERNVWANEIKALPTWVKPLTIGLLYYSIAITLAIIWTPSTISPAESPVVISAFFCAFLSTGICIPIAALTPGYIDSVNLKKRVARSIIGLTVVALFVTVQLAKTLHIH
;
A
#
# COMPACT_ATOMS: atom_id res chain seq x y z
N MET A 1 7.47 7.88 -27.00
CA MET A 1 6.09 8.10 -26.49
C MET A 1 5.70 7.11 -25.39
N ILE A 2 5.73 5.80 -25.65
CA ILE A 2 5.28 4.75 -24.69
C ILE A 2 6.01 4.77 -23.33
N ALA A 3 7.33 5.01 -23.33
CA ALA A 3 8.09 5.10 -22.07
C ALA A 3 7.70 6.31 -21.21
N LYS A 4 7.28 7.43 -21.82
CA LYS A 4 6.76 8.60 -21.09
C LYS A 4 5.42 8.27 -20.43
N LEU A 5 4.50 7.64 -21.18
CA LEU A 5 3.21 7.18 -20.67
C LEU A 5 3.37 6.21 -19.48
N ALA A 6 4.29 5.25 -19.58
CA ALA A 6 4.58 4.32 -18.49
C ALA A 6 5.07 5.05 -17.22
N LYS A 7 5.94 6.05 -17.36
CA LYS A 7 6.39 6.87 -16.23
C LYS A 7 5.26 7.73 -15.65
N THR A 8 4.43 8.33 -16.48
CA THR A 8 3.25 9.09 -16.04
C THR A 8 2.28 8.21 -15.26
N TYR A 9 2.02 6.99 -15.73
CA TYR A 9 1.19 6.02 -15.02
C TYR A 9 1.75 5.68 -13.63
N ILE A 10 3.06 5.39 -13.55
CA ILE A 10 3.73 5.09 -12.27
C ILE A 10 3.69 6.31 -11.34
N LEU A 11 3.86 7.52 -11.86
CA LEU A 11 3.74 8.75 -11.10
C LEU A 11 2.32 8.94 -10.53
N LEU A 12 1.29 8.67 -11.32
CA LEU A 12 -0.10 8.74 -10.86
C LEU A 12 -0.36 7.70 -9.76
N LEU A 13 0.11 6.46 -9.93
CA LEU A 13 0.03 5.44 -8.88
C LEU A 13 0.79 5.83 -7.62
N LEU A 14 1.95 6.48 -7.75
CA LEU A 14 2.70 7.02 -6.62
C LEU A 14 1.87 8.06 -5.85
N ILE A 15 1.25 9.00 -6.56
CA ILE A 15 0.41 10.04 -5.96
C ILE A 15 -0.77 9.39 -5.22
N ILE A 16 -1.47 8.44 -5.86
CA ILE A 16 -2.57 7.69 -5.23
C ILE A 16 -2.08 6.93 -4.00
N GLY A 17 -0.92 6.28 -4.08
CA GLY A 17 -0.30 5.59 -2.96
C GLY A 17 -0.01 6.53 -1.78
N ILE A 18 0.59 7.69 -2.05
CA ILE A 18 0.87 8.71 -1.02
C ILE A 18 -0.43 9.20 -0.38
N LEU A 19 -1.46 9.50 -1.17
CA LEU A 19 -2.77 9.91 -0.66
C LEU A 19 -3.41 8.82 0.22
N GLY A 20 -3.34 7.56 -0.21
CA GLY A 20 -3.77 6.40 0.57
C GLY A 20 -3.03 6.32 1.90
N LEU A 21 -1.70 6.37 1.87
CA LEU A 21 -0.87 6.33 3.08
C LEU A 21 -1.19 7.50 4.03
N THR A 22 -1.38 8.72 3.52
CA THR A 22 -1.77 9.86 4.35
C THR A 22 -3.12 9.64 5.02
N LEU A 23 -4.11 9.10 4.29
CA LEU A 23 -5.42 8.76 4.84
C LEU A 23 -5.30 7.68 5.93
N THR A 24 -4.53 6.61 5.69
CA THR A 24 -4.32 5.53 6.66
C THR A 24 -3.58 6.02 7.90
N ILE A 25 -2.59 6.91 7.75
CA ILE A 25 -1.90 7.55 8.89
C ILE A 25 -2.90 8.39 9.71
N PHE A 26 -3.75 9.18 9.06
CA PHE A 26 -4.76 9.98 9.74
C PHE A 26 -5.75 9.10 10.53
N LEU A 27 -6.22 8.01 9.91
CA LEU A 27 -7.07 7.02 10.59
C LEU A 27 -6.34 6.32 11.72
N HIS A 28 -5.06 6.00 11.56
CA HIS A 28 -4.24 5.41 12.62
C HIS A 28 -4.11 6.35 13.82
N ILE A 29 -3.83 7.64 13.60
CA ILE A 29 -3.81 8.66 14.65
C ILE A 29 -5.16 8.73 15.36
N ARG A 30 -6.28 8.72 14.62
CA ARG A 30 -7.63 8.67 15.22
C ARG A 30 -7.86 7.42 16.06
N ALA A 31 -7.40 6.26 15.61
CA ALA A 31 -7.47 5.02 16.39
C ALA A 31 -6.66 5.12 17.69
N LEU A 32 -5.46 5.72 17.66
CA LEU A 32 -4.65 5.96 18.86
C LEU A 32 -5.35 6.91 19.86
N LEU A 33 -6.17 7.85 19.37
CA LEU A 33 -7.01 8.73 20.18
C LEU A 33 -8.30 8.05 20.68
N GLY A 34 -8.50 6.76 20.41
CA GLY A 34 -9.69 6.00 20.82
C GLY A 34 -10.91 6.22 19.93
N VAL A 35 -10.77 6.89 18.78
CA VAL A 35 -11.87 7.14 17.86
C VAL A 35 -12.01 5.96 16.89
N GLY A 36 -13.10 5.20 17.04
CA GLY A 36 -13.42 4.08 16.16
C GLY A 36 -13.74 4.50 14.73
N PHE A 37 -13.50 3.60 13.79
CA PHE A 37 -13.90 3.74 12.39
C PHE A 37 -14.14 2.34 11.77
N PRO A 38 -14.93 2.25 10.70
CA PRO A 38 -15.20 0.98 10.04
C PRO A 38 -13.96 0.44 9.32
N ILE A 39 -13.40 -0.65 9.85
CA ILE A 39 -12.19 -1.31 9.33
C ILE A 39 -12.40 -1.85 7.90
N ASN A 40 -13.61 -2.29 7.56
CA ASN A 40 -13.91 -2.89 6.25
C ASN A 40 -13.66 -1.92 5.09
N HIS A 41 -14.00 -0.64 5.26
CA HIS A 41 -13.78 0.36 4.21
C HIS A 41 -12.30 0.68 4.04
N LEU A 42 -11.54 0.71 5.14
CA LEU A 42 -10.09 0.89 5.10
C LEU A 42 -9.43 -0.27 4.34
N PHE A 43 -9.82 -1.51 4.64
CA PHE A 43 -9.33 -2.69 3.93
C PHE A 43 -9.57 -2.60 2.42
N VAL A 44 -10.79 -2.24 1.99
CA VAL A 44 -11.13 -2.16 0.56
C VAL A 44 -10.32 -1.08 -0.15
N VAL A 45 -10.17 0.10 0.46
CA VAL A 45 -9.40 1.22 -0.10
C VAL A 45 -7.91 0.85 -0.19
N ASP A 46 -7.34 0.37 0.91
CA ASP A 46 -5.92 0.02 0.96
C ASP A 46 -5.59 -1.13 0.02
N PHE A 47 -6.47 -2.14 -0.08
CA PHE A 47 -6.33 -3.23 -1.05
C PHE A 47 -6.38 -2.71 -2.50
N ALA A 48 -7.32 -1.80 -2.79
CA ALA A 48 -7.47 -1.23 -4.13
C ALA A 48 -6.23 -0.42 -4.57
N ILE A 49 -5.56 0.22 -3.63
CA ILE A 49 -4.31 0.98 -3.87
C ILE A 49 -3.11 0.04 -3.93
N ALA A 50 -3.04 -0.93 -3.02
CA ALA A 50 -1.95 -1.88 -2.86
C ALA A 50 -1.74 -2.76 -4.10
N VAL A 51 -2.81 -3.37 -4.63
CA VAL A 51 -2.68 -4.39 -5.68
C VAL A 51 -2.03 -3.85 -6.96
N PRO A 52 -2.39 -2.67 -7.50
CA PRO A 52 -1.68 -2.06 -8.61
C PRO A 52 -0.21 -1.74 -8.29
N LEU A 53 0.09 -1.25 -7.09
CA LEU A 53 1.47 -0.98 -6.65
C LEU A 53 2.30 -2.26 -6.61
N LEU A 54 1.74 -3.36 -6.07
CA LEU A 54 2.38 -4.67 -6.06
C LEU A 54 2.55 -5.24 -7.47
N GLY A 55 1.63 -4.96 -8.40
CA GLY A 55 1.78 -5.36 -9.80
C GLY A 55 3.04 -4.76 -10.47
N LEU A 56 3.56 -3.65 -9.94
CA LEU A 56 4.84 -3.07 -10.37
C LEU A 56 6.07 -3.82 -9.84
N ALA A 57 5.95 -4.60 -8.75
CA ALA A 57 7.03 -5.44 -8.26
C ALA A 57 7.40 -6.53 -9.29
N LYS A 58 8.69 -6.85 -9.43
CA LYS A 58 9.16 -7.96 -10.27
C LYS A 58 10.28 -8.75 -9.59
N GLU A 59 10.04 -10.06 -9.40
CA GLU A 59 11.03 -11.10 -9.04
C GLU A 59 11.31 -11.36 -7.54
N ARG A 60 12.10 -12.41 -7.30
CA ARG A 60 12.62 -12.78 -5.97
C ARG A 60 13.47 -11.62 -5.45
N ASN A 61 13.34 -11.26 -4.17
CA ASN A 61 14.05 -10.16 -3.52
C ASN A 61 13.75 -8.74 -4.04
N VAL A 62 12.61 -8.51 -4.70
CA VAL A 62 12.14 -7.16 -5.09
C VAL A 62 12.34 -6.17 -3.96
N TRP A 63 11.78 -6.46 -2.80
CA TRP A 63 11.74 -5.50 -1.70
C TRP A 63 13.13 -5.04 -1.28
N ALA A 64 14.11 -5.95 -1.22
CA ALA A 64 15.49 -5.59 -0.93
C ALA A 64 16.10 -4.69 -2.01
N ASN A 65 15.83 -4.95 -3.29
CA ASN A 65 16.36 -4.17 -4.40
C ASN A 65 15.68 -2.80 -4.54
N GLU A 66 14.35 -2.74 -4.37
CA GLU A 66 13.59 -1.48 -4.43
C GLU A 66 13.98 -0.60 -3.23
N ILE A 67 14.07 -1.16 -2.02
CA ILE A 67 14.54 -0.42 -0.83
C ILE A 67 15.95 0.13 -1.04
N LYS A 68 16.87 -0.66 -1.62
CA LYS A 68 18.23 -0.18 -1.94
C LYS A 68 18.24 0.97 -2.94
N ALA A 69 17.33 0.97 -3.91
CA ALA A 69 17.22 2.00 -4.94
C ALA A 69 16.54 3.29 -4.47
N LEU A 70 15.89 3.27 -3.30
CA LEU A 70 15.24 4.47 -2.75
C LEU A 70 16.24 5.62 -2.47
N PRO A 71 15.77 6.88 -2.60
CA PRO A 71 16.48 8.03 -2.09
C PRO A 71 16.82 7.87 -0.61
N THR A 72 17.96 8.41 -0.19
CA THR A 72 18.49 8.28 1.18
C THR A 72 17.54 8.77 2.26
N TRP A 73 16.70 9.77 1.95
CA TRP A 73 15.69 10.30 2.88
C TRP A 73 14.40 9.48 2.96
N VAL A 74 14.04 8.69 1.93
CA VAL A 74 12.83 7.85 1.91
C VAL A 74 13.03 6.54 2.68
N LYS A 75 14.25 5.99 2.60
CA LYS A 75 14.65 4.75 3.28
C LYS A 75 14.31 4.72 4.78
N PRO A 76 14.78 5.69 5.60
CA PRO A 76 14.52 5.65 7.04
C PRO A 76 13.02 5.78 7.36
N LEU A 77 12.26 6.56 6.58
CA LEU A 77 10.81 6.71 6.78
C LEU A 77 10.07 5.38 6.57
N THR A 78 10.39 4.69 5.48
CA THR A 78 9.77 3.39 5.15
C THR A 78 10.12 2.33 6.19
N ILE A 79 11.41 2.22 6.53
CA ILE A 79 11.91 1.24 7.50
C ILE A 79 11.34 1.54 8.89
N GLY A 80 11.26 2.82 9.27
CA GLY A 80 10.67 3.26 10.53
C GLY A 80 9.19 2.86 10.65
N LEU A 81 8.38 3.08 9.62
CA LEU A 81 6.96 2.68 9.60
C LEU A 81 6.78 1.15 9.69
N LEU A 82 7.67 0.39 9.05
CA LEU A 82 7.72 -1.08 9.16
C LEU A 82 7.97 -1.52 10.60
N TYR A 83 9.05 -1.02 11.22
CA TYR A 83 9.39 -1.35 12.61
C TYR A 83 8.30 -0.93 13.59
N TYR A 84 7.74 0.27 13.39
CA TYR A 84 6.64 0.78 14.18
C TYR A 84 5.42 -0.15 14.15
N SER A 85 5.04 -0.61 12.96
CA SER A 85 3.85 -1.47 12.80
C SER A 85 4.06 -2.84 13.42
N ILE A 86 5.27 -3.40 13.33
CA ILE A 86 5.64 -4.63 14.02
C ILE A 86 5.59 -4.41 15.54
N ALA A 87 6.18 -3.33 16.04
CA ALA A 87 6.23 -3.02 17.47
C ALA A 87 4.82 -2.84 18.07
N ILE A 88 3.92 -2.10 17.40
CA ILE A 88 2.53 -1.95 17.85
C ILE A 88 1.78 -3.28 17.82
N THR A 89 1.95 -4.06 16.75
CA THR A 89 1.28 -5.36 16.65
C THR A 89 1.71 -6.29 17.78
N LEU A 90 3.02 -6.35 18.06
CA LEU A 90 3.55 -7.11 19.19
C LEU A 90 3.03 -6.55 20.52
N ALA A 91 3.12 -5.24 20.75
CA ALA A 91 2.65 -4.63 21.99
C ALA A 91 1.19 -4.99 22.30
N ILE A 92 0.31 -4.98 21.29
CA ILE A 92 -1.11 -5.30 21.46
C ILE A 92 -1.35 -6.80 21.69
N ILE A 93 -0.60 -7.69 21.01
CA ILE A 93 -0.67 -9.14 21.27
C ILE A 93 -0.31 -9.46 22.74
N TRP A 94 0.69 -8.76 23.29
CA TRP A 94 1.17 -8.97 24.65
C TRP A 94 0.42 -8.14 25.70
N THR A 95 -0.53 -7.29 25.28
CA THR A 95 -1.38 -6.52 26.21
C THR A 95 -2.60 -7.36 26.58
N PRO A 96 -2.91 -7.55 27.88
CA PRO A 96 -4.15 -8.21 28.29
C PRO A 96 -5.35 -7.38 27.81
N SER A 97 -6.00 -7.86 26.76
CA SER A 97 -7.06 -7.19 26.00
C SER A 97 -8.21 -8.18 25.76
N THR A 98 -9.44 -7.71 25.92
CA THR A 98 -10.65 -8.47 25.54
C THR A 98 -10.93 -8.41 24.04
N ILE A 99 -10.31 -7.47 23.33
CA ILE A 99 -10.43 -7.30 21.89
C ILE A 99 -9.33 -8.10 21.20
N SER A 100 -9.70 -8.95 20.25
CA SER A 100 -8.75 -9.67 19.41
C SER A 100 -7.86 -8.68 18.65
N PRO A 101 -6.54 -8.92 18.52
CA PRO A 101 -5.67 -8.08 17.70
C PRO A 101 -6.17 -7.91 16.26
N ALA A 102 -6.89 -8.91 15.72
CA ALA A 102 -7.48 -8.87 14.38
C ALA A 102 -8.69 -7.94 14.25
N GLU A 103 -9.24 -7.47 15.36
CA GLU A 103 -10.39 -6.54 15.42
C GLU A 103 -9.97 -5.16 15.92
N SER A 104 -8.70 -4.99 16.32
CA SER A 104 -8.18 -3.74 16.82
C SER A 104 -7.93 -2.75 15.67
N PRO A 105 -8.65 -1.61 15.62
CA PRO A 105 -8.42 -0.59 14.59
C PRO A 105 -6.98 -0.07 14.59
N VAL A 106 -6.33 -0.03 15.77
CA VAL A 106 -4.93 0.39 15.94
C VAL A 106 -3.98 -0.58 15.22
N VAL A 107 -4.13 -1.90 15.45
CA VAL A 107 -3.27 -2.92 14.81
C VAL A 107 -3.46 -2.90 13.31
N ILE A 108 -4.70 -2.89 12.86
CA ILE A 108 -5.02 -3.02 11.43
C ILE A 108 -4.55 -1.78 10.66
N SER A 109 -4.82 -0.59 11.18
CA SER A 109 -4.33 0.64 10.54
C SER A 109 -2.80 0.77 10.59
N ALA A 110 -2.14 0.30 11.66
CA ALA A 110 -0.67 0.23 11.69
C ALA A 110 -0.15 -0.70 10.59
N PHE A 111 -0.70 -1.91 10.48
CA PHE A 111 -0.34 -2.86 9.43
C PHE A 111 -0.48 -2.24 8.03
N PHE A 112 -1.58 -1.55 7.75
CA PHE A 112 -1.79 -0.87 6.47
C PHE A 112 -0.82 0.29 6.24
N CYS A 113 -0.45 1.05 7.28
CA CYS A 113 0.61 2.06 7.20
C CYS A 113 1.96 1.45 6.77
N ALA A 114 2.37 0.32 7.36
CA ALA A 114 3.57 -0.40 6.93
C ALA A 114 3.43 -0.95 5.51
N PHE A 115 2.28 -1.51 5.17
CA PHE A 115 2.04 -2.13 3.89
C PHE A 115 2.06 -1.11 2.74
N LEU A 116 1.38 0.03 2.90
CA LEU A 116 1.39 1.09 1.89
C LEU A 116 2.73 1.80 1.81
N SER A 117 3.41 2.06 2.94
CA SER A 117 4.72 2.69 2.92
C SER A 117 5.75 1.83 2.17
N THR A 118 5.74 0.51 2.37
CA THR A 118 6.52 -0.41 1.55
C THR A 118 6.06 -0.44 0.10
N GLY A 119 4.76 -0.55 -0.17
CA GLY A 119 4.20 -0.55 -1.53
C GLY A 119 4.61 0.66 -2.37
N ILE A 120 4.64 1.86 -1.76
CA ILE A 120 5.05 3.13 -2.39
C ILE A 120 6.54 3.15 -2.75
N CYS A 121 7.36 2.31 -2.14
CA CYS A 121 8.78 2.22 -2.49
C CYS A 121 8.99 1.74 -3.92
N ILE A 122 8.11 0.86 -4.41
CA ILE A 122 8.19 0.30 -5.77
C ILE A 122 8.08 1.38 -6.84
N PRO A 123 7.05 2.24 -6.88
CA PRO A 123 6.99 3.31 -7.87
C PRO A 123 8.09 4.37 -7.68
N ILE A 124 8.52 4.67 -6.44
CA ILE A 124 9.64 5.61 -6.21
C ILE A 124 10.94 5.08 -6.84
N ALA A 125 11.28 3.83 -6.57
CA ALA A 125 12.44 3.18 -7.14
C ALA A 125 12.31 3.07 -8.68
N ALA A 126 11.15 2.68 -9.20
CA ALA A 126 10.90 2.62 -10.65
C ALA A 126 11.03 3.97 -11.38
N LEU A 127 10.78 5.09 -10.68
CA LEU A 127 10.97 6.45 -11.20
C LEU A 127 12.41 6.96 -11.03
N THR A 128 13.24 6.26 -10.25
CA THR A 128 14.64 6.65 -10.03
C THR A 128 15.44 6.51 -11.35
N PRO A 129 16.18 7.55 -11.76
CA PRO A 129 16.94 7.53 -13.01
C PRO A 129 17.91 6.34 -13.07
N GLY A 130 17.93 5.62 -14.19
CA GLY A 130 18.86 4.51 -14.42
C GLY A 130 18.56 3.21 -13.66
N TYR A 131 17.57 3.18 -12.78
CA TYR A 131 17.24 1.97 -12.02
C TYR A 131 16.65 0.84 -12.89
N ILE A 132 15.77 1.21 -13.83
CA ILE A 132 15.06 0.24 -14.67
C ILE A 132 15.08 0.65 -16.14
N ASP A 133 15.37 -0.32 -17.01
CA ASP A 133 15.30 -0.12 -18.44
C ASP A 133 13.86 0.01 -18.95
N SER A 134 13.71 0.57 -20.14
CA SER A 134 12.39 0.86 -20.72
C SER A 134 11.56 -0.39 -21.06
N VAL A 135 12.19 -1.56 -21.24
CA VAL A 135 11.51 -2.82 -21.60
C VAL A 135 10.90 -3.44 -20.35
N ASN A 136 11.69 -3.55 -19.28
CA ASN A 136 11.24 -4.03 -17.98
C ASN A 136 10.20 -3.11 -17.35
N LEU A 137 10.33 -1.79 -17.55
CA LEU A 137 9.31 -0.80 -17.11
C LEU A 137 7.94 -1.10 -17.72
N LYS A 138 7.87 -1.31 -19.05
CA LYS A 138 6.61 -1.64 -19.74
C LYS A 138 5.98 -2.93 -19.22
N LYS A 139 6.78 -3.98 -18.98
CA LYS A 139 6.30 -5.25 -18.43
C LYS A 139 5.70 -5.09 -17.04
N ARG A 140 6.33 -4.26 -16.18
CA ARG A 140 5.81 -3.93 -14.83
C ARG A 140 4.49 -3.17 -14.92
N VAL A 141 4.41 -2.16 -15.79
CA VAL A 141 3.16 -1.41 -16.02
C VAL A 141 2.04 -2.32 -16.52
N ALA A 142 2.31 -3.23 -17.45
CA ALA A 142 1.30 -4.18 -17.92
C ALA A 142 0.73 -5.05 -16.80
N ARG A 143 1.57 -5.56 -15.89
CA ARG A 143 1.11 -6.32 -14.71
C ARG A 143 0.34 -5.46 -13.71
N SER A 144 0.77 -4.22 -13.49
CA SER A 144 0.06 -3.27 -12.65
C SER A 144 -1.33 -2.94 -13.19
N ILE A 145 -1.47 -2.81 -14.51
CA ILE A 145 -2.77 -2.67 -15.17
C ILE A 145 -3.64 -3.92 -14.97
N ILE A 146 -3.08 -5.13 -15.08
CA ILE A 146 -3.84 -6.36 -14.76
C ILE A 146 -4.31 -6.33 -13.31
N GLY A 147 -3.45 -5.92 -12.37
CA GLY A 147 -3.82 -5.72 -10.96
C GLY A 147 -4.96 -4.72 -10.78
N LEU A 148 -4.94 -3.62 -11.53
CA LEU A 148 -6.02 -2.62 -11.54
C LEU A 148 -7.34 -3.24 -12.03
N THR A 149 -7.31 -4.08 -13.06
CA THR A 149 -8.50 -4.78 -13.56
C THR A 149 -9.09 -5.73 -12.50
N VAL A 150 -8.23 -6.46 -11.77
CA VAL A 150 -8.66 -7.33 -10.67
C VAL A 150 -9.32 -6.52 -9.55
N VAL A 151 -8.74 -5.37 -9.19
CA VAL A 151 -9.34 -4.45 -8.21
C VAL A 151 -10.68 -3.91 -8.69
N ALA A 152 -10.78 -3.48 -9.94
CA ALA A 152 -12.03 -2.97 -10.50
C ALA A 152 -13.13 -4.04 -10.41
N LEU A 153 -12.83 -5.30 -10.80
CA LEU A 153 -13.76 -6.41 -10.69
C LEU A 153 -14.18 -6.66 -9.23
N PHE A 154 -13.22 -6.68 -8.30
CA PHE A 154 -13.51 -6.86 -6.88
C PHE A 154 -14.43 -5.77 -6.34
N VAL A 155 -14.12 -4.49 -6.61
CA VAL A 155 -14.93 -3.35 -6.16
C VAL A 155 -16.33 -3.41 -6.77
N THR A 156 -16.47 -3.73 -8.06
CA THR A 156 -17.79 -3.88 -8.71
C THR A 156 -18.61 -5.00 -8.06
N VAL A 157 -18.00 -6.14 -7.72
CA VAL A 157 -18.69 -7.24 -7.02
C VAL A 157 -19.12 -6.82 -5.61
N GLN A 158 -18.27 -6.13 -4.86
CA GLN A 158 -18.63 -5.62 -3.53
C GLN A 158 -19.76 -4.59 -3.61
N LEU A 159 -19.71 -3.68 -4.58
CA LEU A 159 -20.75 -2.67 -4.80
C LEU A 159 -22.09 -3.31 -5.18
N ALA A 160 -22.07 -4.30 -6.08
CA ALA A 160 -23.26 -5.04 -6.48
C ALA A 160 -23.90 -5.79 -5.30
N LYS A 161 -23.09 -6.42 -4.44
CA LYS A 161 -23.59 -7.05 -3.20
C LYS A 161 -24.28 -6.05 -2.28
N THR A 162 -23.72 -4.85 -2.10
CA THR A 162 -24.32 -3.81 -1.27
C THR A 162 -25.62 -3.26 -1.86
N LEU A 163 -25.73 -3.18 -3.19
CA LEU A 163 -26.91 -2.64 -3.88
C LEU A 163 -28.06 -3.64 -4.03
N HIS A 164 -27.78 -4.95 -4.03
CA HIS A 164 -28.81 -6.01 -4.09
C HIS A 164 -29.33 -6.45 -2.72
N ILE A 165 -28.88 -5.83 -1.63
CA ILE A 165 -29.49 -5.95 -0.30
C ILE A 165 -30.42 -4.75 -0.11
N HIS A 166 -31.49 -4.71 -0.91
CA HIS A 166 -32.69 -3.90 -0.70
C HIS A 166 -33.86 -4.57 -1.43
#